data_AF-A0A1I2G3B1-F1
#
_entry.id   AF-A0A1I2G3B1-F1
#
_cell.length_a   1.000
_cell.length_b   1.000
_cell.length_c   1.000
_cell.angle_alpha   90.00
_cell.angle_beta   90.00
_cell.angle_gamma   90.00
#
_symmetry.space_group_name_H-M   'P 1'
#
loop_
_entity.id
_entity.type
_entity.pdbx_description
1 polymer ?
#
loop_
_entity_poly.entity_id
_entity_poly.type
_entity_poly.pdbx_seq_one_letter_code
_entity_poly.pdbx_strand_id
1 'polypeptide(L)'
;MFALLRKSNGFLITFGVEKKIMGLKMRITYKDTDYVYEIINGAGITKDTAELKILLNGKTVTLHKNTNKVWMQEEGEFAIEPELAQALGRSVSLRYRM
;
A
#
# COMPACT_ATOMS: atom_id res chain seq x y z
N MET A 1 -32.40 6.97 -33.89
CA MET A 1 -33.55 7.47 -33.12
C MET A 1 -33.00 8.08 -31.84
N PHE A 2 -32.99 9.41 -31.76
CA PHE A 2 -32.37 10.18 -30.68
C PHE A 2 -33.46 10.60 -29.69
N ALA A 3 -33.36 10.19 -28.43
CA ALA A 3 -34.15 10.77 -27.36
C ALA A 3 -33.31 11.84 -26.65
N LEU A 4 -33.54 13.08 -27.07
CA LEU A 4 -32.98 14.29 -26.48
C LEU A 4 -33.86 14.69 -25.30
N LEU A 5 -33.37 14.55 -24.06
CA LEU A 5 -33.99 15.16 -22.88
C LEU A 5 -33.05 16.21 -22.29
N ARG A 6 -33.53 17.44 -22.32
CA ARG A 6 -32.81 18.68 -22.06
C ARG A 6 -32.98 19.11 -20.60
N LYS A 7 -31.85 19.57 -20.01
CA LYS A 7 -31.68 20.46 -18.85
C LYS A 7 -32.21 19.99 -17.48
N SER A 8 -31.28 19.83 -16.53
CA SER A 8 -31.11 20.81 -15.45
C SER A 8 -29.82 20.49 -14.66
N ASN A 9 -28.90 21.46 -14.60
CA ASN A 9 -27.80 21.62 -13.64
C ASN A 9 -27.38 20.36 -12.86
N GLY A 10 -26.70 19.44 -13.54
CA GLY A 10 -26.03 18.31 -12.90
C GLY A 10 -24.53 18.51 -13.03
N PHE A 11 -23.90 18.93 -11.94
CA PHE A 11 -22.46 18.78 -11.74
C PHE A 11 -22.09 17.37 -12.21
N LEU A 12 -21.31 17.26 -13.30
CA LEU A 12 -20.77 15.99 -13.75
C LEU A 12 -19.74 15.56 -12.71
N ILE A 13 -20.22 14.96 -11.61
CA ILE A 13 -19.39 14.08 -10.82
C ILE A 13 -19.24 12.86 -11.72
N THR A 14 -18.16 12.85 -12.51
CA THR A 14 -17.54 11.60 -12.90
C THR A 14 -17.23 10.90 -11.59
N PHE A 15 -18.18 10.07 -11.12
CA PHE A 15 -17.88 8.90 -10.31
C PHE A 15 -17.09 7.95 -11.22
N GLY A 16 -15.87 8.36 -11.58
CA GLY A 16 -14.83 7.41 -11.82
C GLY A 16 -14.81 6.60 -10.54
N VAL A 17 -15.18 5.33 -10.64
CA VAL A 17 -14.99 4.35 -9.59
C VAL A 17 -13.52 4.48 -9.24
N GLU A 18 -13.23 5.25 -8.18
CA GLU A 18 -11.95 5.23 -7.52
C GLU A 18 -11.79 3.78 -7.16
N LYS A 19 -10.97 3.09 -7.94
CA LYS A 19 -10.70 1.68 -7.80
C LYS A 19 -10.23 1.57 -6.37
N LYS A 20 -11.14 1.18 -5.48
CA LYS A 20 -10.91 1.01 -4.06
C LYS A 20 -9.92 -0.14 -4.02
N ILE A 21 -8.63 0.19 -4.13
CA ILE A 21 -7.56 -0.76 -3.96
C ILE A 21 -7.83 -1.25 -2.55
N MET A 22 -8.22 -2.51 -2.41
CA MET A 22 -8.50 -3.14 -1.11
C MET A 22 -7.15 -3.38 -0.42
N GLY A 23 -6.32 -2.34 -0.38
CA GLY A 23 -5.09 -2.27 0.34
C GLY A 23 -5.38 -1.84 1.75
N LEU A 24 -4.84 -2.60 2.70
CA LEU A 24 -5.03 -2.31 4.10
C LEU A 24 -4.20 -1.07 4.44
N LYS A 25 -4.88 0.05 4.70
CA LYS A 25 -4.26 1.26 5.26
C LYS A 25 -3.80 0.95 6.67
N MET A 26 -2.52 1.19 6.91
CA MET A 26 -1.83 0.91 8.16
C MET A 26 -1.08 2.16 8.59
N ARG A 27 -1.02 2.36 9.91
CA ARG A 27 -0.21 3.42 10.51
C ARG A 27 0.87 2.78 11.35
N ILE A 28 2.09 3.28 11.23
CA ILE A 28 3.20 2.95 12.12
C ILE A 28 3.83 4.25 12.61
N THR A 29 4.07 4.33 13.90
CA THR A 29 4.86 5.40 14.51
C THR A 29 6.30 4.92 14.56
N TYR A 30 7.21 5.63 13.91
CA TYR A 30 8.63 5.30 13.86
C TYR A 30 9.44 6.59 14.08
N LYS A 31 10.35 6.59 15.07
CA LYS A 31 11.16 7.78 15.46
C LYS A 31 10.30 9.05 15.63
N ASP A 32 9.23 8.94 16.42
CA ASP A 32 8.27 10.04 16.69
C ASP A 32 7.56 10.61 15.45
N THR A 33 7.70 9.95 14.30
CA THR A 33 7.01 10.31 13.06
C THR A 33 5.93 9.28 12.76
N ASP A 34 4.71 9.75 12.53
CA ASP A 34 3.61 8.90 12.09
C ASP A 34 3.66 8.69 10.58
N TYR A 35 3.92 7.46 10.18
CA TYR A 35 3.90 7.03 8.79
C TYR A 35 2.59 6.30 8.49
N VAL A 36 1.94 6.70 7.40
CA VAL A 36 0.77 6.00 6.86
C VAL A 36 1.20 5.27 5.61
N TYR A 37 0.91 3.97 5.56
CA TYR A 37 1.22 3.12 4.41
C TYR A 37 0.04 2.24 4.03
N GLU A 38 -0.03 1.86 2.76
CA GLU A 38 -1.09 1.02 2.22
C GLU A 38 -0.49 -0.21 1.56
N ILE A 39 -1.07 -1.38 1.80
CA ILE A 39 -0.56 -2.60 1.17
C ILE A 39 -1.16 -2.72 -0.24
N ILE A 40 -0.35 -2.59 -1.29
CA ILE A 40 -0.85 -2.57 -2.69
C ILE A 40 -1.36 -3.96 -3.11
N ASN A 41 -0.67 -5.03 -2.71
CA ASN A 41 -1.02 -6.41 -3.09
C ASN A 41 -1.36 -7.29 -1.88
N GLY A 42 -2.15 -6.76 -0.94
CA GLY A 42 -2.46 -7.44 0.32
C GLY A 42 -3.18 -8.78 0.15
N ALA A 43 -3.91 -8.96 -0.96
CA ALA A 43 -4.64 -10.20 -1.27
C ALA A 43 -3.73 -11.35 -1.72
N GLY A 44 -2.52 -11.06 -2.19
CA GLY A 44 -1.52 -12.05 -2.60
C GLY A 44 -0.53 -12.45 -1.51
N ILE A 45 -0.65 -11.86 -0.30
CA ILE A 45 0.25 -12.17 0.82
C ILE A 45 -0.16 -13.51 1.44
N THR A 46 0.71 -14.50 1.29
CA THR A 46 0.64 -15.79 1.96
C THR A 46 1.81 -15.93 2.93
N LYS A 47 1.83 -17.00 3.74
CA LYS A 47 2.95 -17.27 4.67
C LYS A 47 4.31 -17.41 3.95
N ASP A 48 4.28 -17.84 2.70
CA ASP A 48 5.48 -18.11 1.88
C ASP A 48 5.91 -16.87 1.08
N THR A 49 5.15 -15.77 1.17
CA THR A 49 5.46 -14.52 0.49
C THR A 49 6.72 -13.88 1.10
N ALA A 50 7.79 -13.85 0.32
CA ALA A 50 9.03 -13.15 0.66
C ALA A 50 9.12 -11.75 0.04
N GLU A 51 8.11 -11.30 -0.71
CA GLU A 51 8.08 -9.97 -1.35
C GLU A 51 6.76 -9.27 -1.03
N LEU A 52 6.85 -8.02 -0.58
CA LEU A 52 5.72 -7.23 -0.15
C LEU A 52 5.78 -5.83 -0.79
N LYS A 53 4.72 -5.46 -1.51
CA LYS A 53 4.59 -4.11 -2.10
C LYS A 53 3.66 -3.25 -1.25
N ILE A 54 4.20 -2.13 -0.77
CA ILE A 54 3.47 -1.14 0.03
C ILE A 54 3.56 0.24 -0.62
N LEU A 55 2.61 1.10 -0.29
CA LEU A 55 2.54 2.49 -0.67
C LEU A 55 2.77 3.34 0.58
N LEU A 56 3.97 3.89 0.77
CA LEU A 56 4.32 4.74 1.89
C LEU A 56 4.28 6.21 1.44
N ASN A 57 3.41 7.04 2.04
CA ASN A 57 3.25 8.45 1.68
C ASN A 57 3.02 8.68 0.17
N GLY A 58 2.28 7.79 -0.50
CA GLY A 58 2.04 7.84 -1.95
C GLY A 58 3.20 7.34 -2.81
N LYS A 59 4.30 6.87 -2.20
CA LYS A 59 5.43 6.24 -2.91
C LYS A 59 5.37 4.73 -2.78
N THR A 60 5.57 4.02 -3.88
CA THR A 60 5.62 2.56 -3.87
C THR A 60 6.97 2.10 -3.35
N VAL A 61 6.97 1.27 -2.32
CA VAL A 61 8.15 0.62 -1.75
C VAL A 61 7.94 -0.88 -1.81
N THR A 62 8.92 -1.57 -2.37
CA THR A 62 8.96 -3.04 -2.36
C THR A 62 9.88 -3.49 -1.22
N LEU A 63 9.38 -4.37 -0.37
CA LEU A 63 10.11 -4.99 0.72
C LEU A 63 10.33 -6.46 0.38
N HIS A 64 11.56 -6.95 0.51
CA HIS A 64 11.88 -8.37 0.44
C HIS A 64 12.29 -8.90 1.82
N LYS A 65 11.96 -10.15 2.10
CA LYS A 65 12.38 -10.87 3.29
C LYS A 65 13.70 -11.55 2.97
N ASN A 66 14.77 -11.13 3.63
CA ASN A 66 16.08 -11.76 3.50
C ASN A 66 16.11 -13.12 4.23
N THR A 67 17.15 -13.93 4.02
CA THR A 67 17.39 -15.25 4.64
C THR A 67 17.36 -15.21 6.17
N ASN A 68 17.72 -14.08 6.77
CA ASN A 68 17.63 -13.82 8.21
C ASN A 68 16.21 -13.53 8.72
N LYS A 69 15.16 -13.70 7.89
CA LYS A 69 13.76 -13.31 8.18
C LYS A 69 13.58 -11.82 8.46
N VAL A 70 14.54 -11.00 8.06
CA VAL A 70 14.50 -9.54 8.17
C VAL A 70 13.92 -8.96 6.89
N TRP A 71 12.95 -8.06 7.04
CA TRP A 71 12.43 -7.30 5.92
C TRP A 71 13.36 -6.15 5.59
N MET A 72 13.77 -6.12 4.33
CA MET A 72 14.64 -5.11 3.75
C MET A 72 13.94 -4.53 2.54
N GLN A 73 14.17 -3.26 2.29
CA GLN A 73 13.73 -2.69 1.03
C GLN A 73 14.49 -3.34 -0.14
N GLU A 74 13.78 -3.63 -1.21
CA GLU A 74 14.36 -3.90 -2.53
C GLU A 74 14.68 -2.58 -3.24
N GLU A 75 15.79 -2.54 -3.98
CA GLU A 75 16.21 -1.35 -4.75
C GLU A 75 15.04 -0.82 -5.59
N GLY A 76 14.76 0.48 -5.45
CA GLY A 76 13.63 1.12 -6.11
C GLY A 76 13.78 2.64 -6.12
N GLU A 77 12.78 3.33 -6.66
CA GLU A 77 12.82 4.79 -6.85
C GLU A 77 12.98 5.60 -5.55
N PHE A 78 12.64 5.02 -4.40
CA PHE A 78 12.69 5.71 -3.12
C PHE A 78 13.31 4.85 -2.04
N ALA A 79 14.53 5.17 -1.61
CA ALA A 79 15.16 4.52 -0.46
C ALA A 79 14.52 4.97 0.86
N ILE A 80 14.16 4.02 1.70
CA ILE A 80 13.77 4.19 3.09
C ILE A 80 14.84 3.62 4.02
N GLU A 81 14.86 4.12 5.24
CA GLU A 81 15.72 3.61 6.29
C GLU A 81 15.53 2.08 6.47
N PRO A 82 16.62 1.29 6.56
CA PRO A 82 16.52 -0.16 6.78
C PRO A 82 15.71 -0.54 8.02
N GLU A 83 15.80 0.26 9.08
CA GLU A 83 15.00 0.12 10.29
C GLU A 83 13.50 0.35 10.06
N LEU A 84 13.14 1.33 9.21
CA LEU A 84 11.75 1.58 8.82
C LEU A 84 11.21 0.44 7.96
N ALA A 85 12.00 -0.04 6.98
CA ALA A 85 11.68 -1.20 6.17
C ALA A 85 11.41 -2.44 7.04
N GLN A 86 12.26 -2.67 8.05
CA GLN A 86 12.11 -3.74 9.00
C GLN A 86 10.84 -3.58 9.86
N ALA A 87 10.56 -2.37 10.36
CA ALA A 87 9.39 -2.08 11.18
C ALA A 87 8.08 -2.29 10.39
N LEU A 88 8.04 -1.83 9.14
CA LEU A 88 6.92 -2.02 8.20
C LEU A 88 6.68 -3.51 7.93
N GLY A 89 7.71 -4.23 7.51
CA GLY A 89 7.59 -5.66 7.20
C GLY A 89 7.25 -6.51 8.44
N ARG A 90 7.75 -6.15 9.62
CA ARG A 90 7.39 -6.78 10.90
C ARG A 90 5.92 -6.56 11.24
N SER A 91 5.41 -5.35 11.07
CA SER A 91 3.99 -5.02 11.28
C SER A 91 3.08 -5.85 10.38
N VAL A 92 3.44 -5.98 9.10
CA VAL A 92 2.69 -6.80 8.14
C VAL A 92 2.81 -8.29 8.48
N SER A 93 4.01 -8.79 8.77
CA SER A 93 4.22 -10.20 9.15
C SER A 93 3.39 -10.62 10.35
N LEU A 94 3.32 -9.77 11.38
CA LEU A 94 2.51 -10.03 12.57
C LEU A 94 1.01 -10.09 12.24
N ARG A 95 0.54 -9.20 11.35
CA ARG A 95 -0.88 -9.14 10.97
C ARG A 95 -1.30 -10.31 10.09
N TYR A 96 -0.43 -10.77 9.19
CA TYR A 96 -0.69 -11.91 8.29
C TYR A 96 -0.24 -13.26 8.86
N ARG A 97 0.35 -13.29 10.07
CA ARG A 97 0.87 -14.49 10.74
C ARG A 97 1.88 -15.27 9.88
N MET A 98 2.83 -14.54 9.29
CA MET A 98 3.95 -15.04 8.47
C MET A 98 5.20 -15.41 9.28
#